data_AF-A0A5E8CJ55-F1
#
_entry.id   AF-A0A5E8CJ55-F1
#
_cell.length_a   1.000
_cell.length_b   1.000
_cell.length_c   1.000
_cell.angle_alpha   90.00
_cell.angle_beta   90.00
_cell.angle_gamma   90.00
#
_symmetry.space_group_name_H-M   'P 1'
#
loop_
_entity.id
_entity.type
_entity.pdbx_description
1 polymer ?
#
loop_
_entity_poly.entity_id
_entity_poly.type
_entity_poly.pdbx_seq_one_letter_code
_entity_poly.pdbx_strand_id
1 'polypeptide(L)'
;MYTPLIFEVPKEKEDILKAKSDVQKNSFLPMPKFSLGFHSFIHQTKDKMSILDKIKKKKNFYYVVNKFEHIILNYEDDLNKLTKIYFNIQEETPNILSRAFYKLWEILFLFDIADSDKSITYAALAEGPGSFLQATMYFREKFFNKASKNDKYFGVSIHSEEKGVKDIAEQFIGFHNKENPGKVNVHKTFGKKESSKSKTKDNGDLTEFKTISLFKKDIKKTKKWADIVTADGGFEWNDENFQEQEAYPLIFGEIVAALNVQAKNGSFVLKLFESFTDITLKMIYITSSFYESSYIYKPFTSRPSNSEKYLVCMGFKYDQDKDKKILKEKLDKLEEILGEFKGKTYMTDIFSEFTLPSNYLDFFTKVDTTISNIQQIEINRIVDYIKGNNYYGEKYHNYRDEQIKATKFWTETFYPINKSLYEKNKKDMDKVLQDTMKNNVKAVKELQSVLS
;
A
#
# COMPACT_ATOMS: atom_id res chain seq x y z
N MET A 1 -5.79 -16.89 17.93
CA MET A 1 -4.72 -16.13 17.25
C MET A 1 -5.31 -15.57 15.98
N TYR A 2 -5.08 -14.30 15.65
CA TYR A 2 -5.58 -13.71 14.40
C TYR A 2 -4.66 -14.13 13.25
N THR A 3 -5.23 -14.48 12.11
CA THR A 3 -4.47 -14.96 10.94
C THR A 3 -4.35 -13.85 9.90
N PRO A 4 -3.13 -13.51 9.45
CA PRO A 4 -2.92 -12.50 8.41
C PRO A 4 -3.52 -12.95 7.06
N LEU A 5 -3.96 -11.99 6.25
CA LEU A 5 -4.33 -12.24 4.87
C LEU A 5 -3.09 -12.04 3.99
N ILE A 6 -2.39 -13.13 3.69
CA ILE A 6 -1.15 -13.13 2.91
C ILE A 6 -1.17 -14.22 1.84
N PHE A 7 -0.69 -13.88 0.64
CA PHE A 7 -0.56 -14.79 -0.48
C PHE A 7 0.79 -14.54 -1.17
N GLU A 8 1.64 -15.57 -1.29
CA GLU A 8 2.86 -15.49 -2.08
C GLU A 8 2.51 -15.52 -3.58
N VAL A 9 2.88 -14.46 -4.30
CA VAL A 9 2.64 -14.34 -5.74
C VAL A 9 3.53 -15.38 -6.46
N PRO A 10 2.96 -16.22 -7.35
CA PRO A 10 3.74 -17.22 -8.08
C PRO A 10 4.93 -16.61 -8.83
N LYS A 11 6.09 -17.29 -8.78
CA LYS A 11 7.25 -16.91 -9.59
C LYS A 11 7.03 -17.37 -11.03
N GLU A 12 6.98 -16.41 -11.94
CA GLU A 12 6.70 -16.69 -13.34
C GLU A 12 7.97 -16.73 -14.19
N LYS A 13 7.97 -17.60 -15.20
CA LYS A 13 9.12 -17.85 -16.08
C LYS A 13 9.15 -16.93 -17.30
N GLU A 14 7.98 -16.48 -17.74
CA GLU A 14 7.84 -15.65 -18.93
C GLU A 14 7.96 -14.17 -18.56
N ASP A 15 8.75 -13.44 -19.35
CA ASP A 15 8.96 -12.02 -19.17
C ASP A 15 8.02 -11.26 -20.12
N ILE A 16 6.91 -10.76 -19.58
CA ILE A 16 5.92 -9.95 -20.31
C ILE A 16 6.55 -8.78 -21.07
N LEU A 17 7.68 -8.23 -20.58
CA LEU A 17 8.38 -7.12 -21.23
C LEU A 17 9.13 -7.55 -22.49
N LYS A 18 9.14 -8.84 -22.86
CA LYS A 18 9.59 -9.30 -24.19
C LYS A 18 8.53 -9.08 -25.26
N ALA A 19 7.25 -9.02 -24.88
CA ALA A 19 6.17 -8.69 -25.81
C ALA A 19 6.31 -7.25 -26.33
N LYS A 20 5.57 -6.95 -27.40
CA LYS A 20 5.45 -5.59 -27.92
C LYS A 20 4.82 -4.70 -26.84
N SER A 21 5.36 -3.48 -26.70
CA SER A 21 4.75 -2.44 -25.87
C SER A 21 3.55 -1.90 -26.64
N ASP A 22 2.35 -2.23 -26.19
CA ASP A 22 1.10 -1.81 -26.80
C ASP A 22 -0.01 -1.66 -25.75
N VAL A 23 -1.03 -0.89 -26.10
CA VAL A 23 -2.21 -0.66 -25.26
C VAL A 23 -3.47 -0.81 -26.08
N GLN A 24 -4.53 -1.30 -25.45
CA GLN A 24 -5.88 -1.24 -26.01
C GLN A 24 -6.69 -0.20 -25.24
N LYS A 25 -7.49 0.58 -25.97
CA LYS A 25 -8.36 1.61 -25.39
C LYS A 25 -9.76 1.53 -25.99
N ASN A 26 -10.76 1.88 -25.20
CA ASN A 26 -12.16 1.94 -25.63
C ASN A 26 -12.86 3.16 -25.02
N SER A 27 -14.05 3.49 -25.54
CA SER A 27 -14.97 4.48 -24.95
C SER A 27 -15.63 3.98 -23.66
N PHE A 28 -15.56 2.68 -23.39
CA PHE A 28 -16.16 2.04 -22.21
C PHE A 28 -15.08 1.60 -21.22
N LEU A 29 -15.38 1.77 -19.94
CA LEU A 29 -14.55 1.33 -18.83
C LEU A 29 -14.38 -0.21 -18.85
N PRO A 30 -13.17 -0.76 -18.62
CA PRO A 30 -12.98 -2.20 -18.51
C PRO A 30 -13.71 -2.76 -17.29
N MET A 31 -14.70 -3.61 -17.53
CA MET A 31 -15.50 -4.20 -16.47
C MET A 31 -14.73 -5.30 -15.73
N PRO A 32 -14.93 -5.45 -14.40
CA PRO A 32 -14.43 -6.59 -13.62
C PRO A 32 -14.82 -7.93 -14.25
N LYS A 33 -13.90 -8.89 -14.26
CA LYS A 33 -14.09 -10.19 -14.92
C LYS A 33 -14.67 -11.24 -13.99
N PHE A 34 -15.77 -11.87 -14.41
CA PHE A 34 -16.31 -13.06 -13.73
C PHE A 34 -15.29 -14.19 -13.60
N SER A 35 -14.40 -14.34 -14.59
CA SER A 35 -13.33 -15.35 -14.57
C SER A 35 -12.29 -15.13 -13.47
N LEU A 36 -12.25 -13.94 -12.86
CA LEU A 36 -11.41 -13.60 -11.71
C LEU A 36 -12.20 -13.64 -10.39
N GLY A 37 -13.38 -14.27 -10.40
CA GLY A 37 -14.24 -14.41 -9.23
C GLY A 37 -15.10 -13.18 -8.93
N PHE A 38 -15.13 -12.19 -9.83
CA PHE A 38 -16.07 -11.08 -9.70
C PHE A 38 -17.51 -11.55 -9.83
N HIS A 39 -18.42 -10.93 -9.08
CA HIS A 39 -19.85 -11.06 -9.29
C HIS A 39 -20.57 -9.77 -8.90
N SER A 40 -21.72 -9.47 -9.51
CA SER A 40 -22.42 -8.20 -9.32
C SER A 40 -22.86 -7.95 -7.87
N PHE A 41 -23.03 -9.01 -7.05
CA PHE A 41 -23.30 -8.89 -5.61
C PHE A 41 -22.17 -8.22 -4.82
N ILE A 42 -20.93 -8.21 -5.34
CA ILE A 42 -19.82 -7.46 -4.73
C ILE A 42 -20.14 -5.97 -4.79
N HIS A 43 -20.47 -5.44 -5.97
CA HIS A 43 -20.85 -4.03 -6.13
C HIS A 43 -22.13 -3.70 -5.36
N GLN A 44 -23.18 -4.52 -5.48
CA GLN A 44 -24.42 -4.31 -4.73
C GLN A 44 -24.19 -4.28 -3.21
N THR A 45 -23.20 -5.01 -2.70
CA THR A 45 -22.85 -4.97 -1.28
C THR A 45 -22.09 -3.71 -0.94
N LYS A 46 -21.12 -3.28 -1.75
CA LYS A 46 -20.42 -2.00 -1.59
C LYS A 46 -21.41 -0.83 -1.59
N ASP A 47 -22.40 -0.84 -2.49
CA ASP A 47 -23.44 0.19 -2.58
C ASP A 47 -24.26 0.36 -1.30
N LYS A 48 -24.38 -0.69 -0.47
CA LYS A 48 -25.06 -0.59 0.84
C LYS A 48 -24.35 0.39 1.78
N MET A 49 -23.06 0.66 1.57
CA MET A 49 -22.29 1.63 2.36
C MET A 49 -22.72 3.09 2.12
N SER A 50 -23.52 3.37 1.08
CA SER A 50 -24.22 4.66 0.91
C SER A 50 -25.12 5.03 2.11
N ILE A 51 -25.48 4.06 2.96
CA ILE A 51 -26.14 4.33 4.25
C ILE A 51 -25.34 5.33 5.12
N LEU A 52 -24.02 5.35 4.97
CA LEU A 52 -23.13 6.26 5.69
C LEU A 52 -23.32 7.72 5.29
N ASP A 53 -23.76 8.02 4.06
CA ASP A 53 -23.99 9.40 3.59
C ASP A 53 -25.05 10.12 4.44
N LYS A 54 -26.03 9.38 4.93
CA LYS A 54 -27.08 9.87 5.84
C LYS A 54 -26.57 10.10 7.28
N ILE A 55 -25.43 9.51 7.62
CA ILE A 55 -24.86 9.46 8.97
C ILE A 55 -23.70 10.45 9.14
N LYS A 56 -23.08 10.94 8.06
CA LYS A 56 -21.89 11.83 8.06
C LYS A 56 -21.91 13.00 9.07
N LYS A 57 -23.08 13.43 9.57
CA LYS A 57 -23.24 14.47 10.62
C LYS A 57 -23.11 13.99 12.07
N LYS A 58 -23.14 12.68 12.33
CA LYS A 58 -23.00 12.06 13.67
C LYS A 58 -21.70 11.25 13.66
N LYS A 59 -20.86 11.42 14.71
CA LYS A 59 -19.54 10.76 14.90
C LYS A 59 -19.51 9.31 14.38
N ASN A 60 -18.36 8.83 13.90
CA ASN A 60 -18.17 7.51 13.29
C ASN A 60 -18.36 6.30 14.25
N PHE A 61 -19.53 6.18 14.89
CA PHE A 61 -19.85 5.18 15.91
C PHE A 61 -19.78 3.74 15.37
N TYR A 62 -20.00 3.56 14.07
CA TYR A 62 -20.00 2.25 13.41
C TYR A 62 -18.59 1.67 13.27
N TYR A 63 -17.53 2.46 13.49
CA TYR A 63 -16.17 1.91 13.52
C TYR A 63 -15.94 0.91 14.64
N VAL A 64 -16.79 0.88 15.68
CA VAL A 64 -16.74 -0.16 16.72
C VAL A 64 -16.78 -1.58 16.15
N VAL A 65 -17.46 -1.78 14.99
CA VAL A 65 -17.59 -3.08 14.33
C VAL A 65 -16.24 -3.61 13.81
N ASN A 66 -15.35 -2.70 13.41
CA ASN A 66 -14.02 -3.06 12.90
C ASN A 66 -13.12 -3.45 14.08
N LYS A 67 -12.64 -4.69 14.10
CA LYS A 67 -11.80 -5.23 15.19
C LYS A 67 -10.51 -4.43 15.41
N PHE A 68 -9.75 -4.18 14.36
CA PHE A 68 -8.46 -3.50 14.43
C PHE A 68 -8.64 -2.00 14.18
N GLU A 69 -9.12 -1.31 15.21
CA GLU A 69 -9.25 0.13 15.20
C GLU A 69 -8.23 0.81 16.11
N HIS A 70 -7.59 1.85 15.58
CA HIS A 70 -6.56 2.57 16.31
C HIS A 70 -7.10 3.45 17.43
N ILE A 71 -8.39 3.80 17.41
CA ILE A 71 -9.06 4.60 18.44
C ILE A 71 -10.30 3.83 18.87
N ILE A 72 -10.42 3.59 20.18
CA ILE A 72 -11.57 2.93 20.80
C ILE A 72 -12.23 3.93 21.73
N LEU A 73 -13.52 4.22 21.52
CA LEU A 73 -14.23 5.20 22.34
C LEU A 73 -14.25 4.78 23.82
N ASN A 74 -13.94 5.73 24.70
CA ASN A 74 -13.93 5.57 26.16
C ASN A 74 -13.08 4.37 26.61
N TYR A 75 -11.91 4.19 26.00
CA TYR A 75 -10.92 3.21 26.41
C TYR A 75 -9.54 3.88 26.55
N GLU A 76 -8.86 3.62 27.66
CA GLU A 76 -7.56 4.26 27.94
C GLU A 76 -6.40 3.58 27.24
N ASP A 77 -6.52 2.30 26.94
CA ASP A 77 -5.47 1.51 26.28
C ASP A 77 -5.78 1.27 24.80
N ASP A 78 -6.38 2.25 24.12
CA ASP A 78 -6.49 2.18 22.66
C ASP A 78 -5.10 2.26 22.00
N LEU A 79 -5.00 1.78 20.76
CA LEU A 79 -3.72 1.70 20.06
C LEU A 79 -3.06 3.07 19.87
N ASN A 80 -3.83 4.15 19.67
CA ASN A 80 -3.29 5.50 19.53
C ASN A 80 -2.58 5.96 20.81
N LYS A 81 -3.20 5.79 21.98
CA LYS A 81 -2.61 6.12 23.28
C LYS A 81 -1.43 5.22 23.61
N LEU A 82 -1.56 3.91 23.40
CA LEU A 82 -0.46 2.95 23.61
C LEU A 82 0.74 3.26 22.71
N THR A 83 0.51 3.77 21.50
CA THR A 83 1.58 4.20 20.59
C THR A 83 2.34 5.41 21.14
N LYS A 84 1.63 6.39 21.70
CA LYS A 84 2.27 7.53 22.36
C LYS A 84 3.15 7.08 23.52
N ILE A 85 2.68 6.12 24.32
CA ILE A 85 3.47 5.55 25.42
C ILE A 85 4.69 4.79 24.87
N TYR A 86 4.50 3.93 23.86
CA TYR A 86 5.55 3.07 23.33
C TYR A 86 6.73 3.82 22.71
N PHE A 87 6.47 4.99 22.11
CA PHE A 87 7.50 5.86 21.54
C PHE A 87 7.82 7.10 22.39
N ASN A 88 7.20 7.24 23.56
CA ASN A 88 7.35 8.43 24.42
C ASN A 88 7.05 9.75 23.66
N ILE A 89 5.96 9.77 22.89
CA ILE A 89 5.50 10.95 22.12
C ILE A 89 5.01 12.00 23.11
N GLN A 90 5.68 13.15 23.13
CA GLN A 90 5.36 14.33 23.94
C GLN A 90 4.56 15.36 23.14
N GLU A 91 4.03 16.41 23.78
CA GLU A 91 3.26 17.47 23.11
C GLU A 91 4.04 18.16 21.96
N GLU A 92 5.36 18.29 22.13
CA GLU A 92 6.26 18.92 21.16
C GLU A 92 6.56 18.04 19.92
N THR A 93 6.28 16.73 20.02
CA THR A 93 6.57 15.75 18.96
C THR A 93 5.34 15.53 18.07
N PRO A 94 5.51 15.44 16.74
CA PRO A 94 4.39 15.20 15.84
C PRO A 94 3.63 13.92 16.19
N ASN A 95 2.31 14.05 16.36
CA ASN A 95 1.43 12.90 16.56
C ASN A 95 1.48 11.94 15.35
N ILE A 96 1.02 10.70 15.56
CA ILE A 96 0.81 9.75 14.47
C ILE A 96 -0.17 10.33 13.45
N LEU A 97 0.28 10.45 12.20
CA LEU A 97 -0.41 11.21 11.16
C LEU A 97 -1.74 10.57 10.75
N SER A 98 -1.76 9.24 10.64
CA SER A 98 -2.96 8.50 10.29
C SER A 98 -2.82 7.01 10.61
N ARG A 99 -3.89 6.23 10.40
CA ARG A 99 -3.85 4.78 10.52
C ARG A 99 -2.86 4.10 9.57
N ALA A 100 -2.51 4.73 8.44
CA ALA A 100 -1.54 4.18 7.51
C ALA A 100 -0.19 3.88 8.18
N PHE A 101 0.16 4.60 9.26
CA PHE A 101 1.31 4.27 10.10
C PHE A 101 1.30 2.80 10.57
N TYR A 102 0.19 2.32 11.11
CA TYR A 102 0.09 0.96 11.66
C TYR A 102 0.13 -0.11 10.57
N LYS A 103 -0.42 0.20 9.39
CA LYS A 103 -0.39 -0.70 8.22
C LYS A 103 1.04 -0.96 7.78
N LEU A 104 1.83 0.11 7.62
CA LEU A 104 3.23 -0.06 7.24
C LEU A 104 4.04 -0.66 8.40
N TRP A 105 3.77 -0.29 9.66
CA TRP A 105 4.45 -0.90 10.81
C TRP A 105 4.34 -2.43 10.80
N GLU A 106 3.14 -2.97 10.54
CA GLU A 106 2.93 -4.41 10.37
C GLU A 106 3.77 -4.96 9.21
N ILE A 107 3.78 -4.28 8.06
CA ILE A 107 4.53 -4.73 6.87
C ILE A 107 6.04 -4.75 7.15
N LEU A 108 6.59 -3.71 7.78
CA LEU A 108 8.02 -3.66 8.14
C LEU A 108 8.39 -4.80 9.09
N PHE A 109 7.53 -5.06 10.07
CA PHE A 109 7.76 -6.10 11.06
C PHE A 109 7.69 -7.52 10.47
N LEU A 110 6.75 -7.78 9.56
CA LEU A 110 6.45 -9.12 9.04
C LEU A 110 7.31 -9.54 7.85
N PHE A 111 7.83 -8.59 7.08
CA PHE A 111 8.56 -8.85 5.84
C PHE A 111 10.05 -8.50 5.94
N ASP A 112 10.55 -8.21 7.15
CA ASP A 112 11.95 -7.83 7.38
C ASP A 112 12.42 -6.64 6.55
N ILE A 113 11.47 -5.78 6.18
CA ILE A 113 11.74 -4.58 5.44
C ILE A 113 12.32 -3.57 6.43
N ALA A 114 13.42 -2.91 6.04
CA ALA A 114 14.17 -2.01 6.90
C ALA A 114 14.93 -2.68 8.06
N ASP A 115 14.99 -4.01 8.11
CA ASP A 115 15.78 -4.78 9.09
C ASP A 115 17.26 -4.84 8.64
N SER A 116 18.06 -3.86 9.08
CA SER A 116 19.45 -3.74 8.63
C SER A 116 20.30 -2.91 9.60
N ASP A 117 21.48 -3.42 9.98
CA ASP A 117 22.46 -2.67 10.77
C ASP A 117 23.19 -1.58 9.95
N LYS A 118 22.85 -1.42 8.67
CA LYS A 118 23.39 -0.37 7.79
C LYS A 118 22.36 0.75 7.61
N SER A 119 22.85 1.95 7.31
CA SER A 119 22.00 3.09 6.93
C SER A 119 21.23 2.77 5.66
N ILE A 120 19.96 3.15 5.60
CA ILE A 120 19.10 2.95 4.43
C ILE A 120 18.75 4.25 3.73
N THR A 121 18.40 4.16 2.45
CA THR A 121 17.71 5.19 1.69
C THR A 121 16.27 4.75 1.45
N TYR A 122 15.32 5.59 1.83
CA TYR A 122 13.88 5.34 1.70
C TYR A 122 13.25 6.34 0.73
N ALA A 123 12.30 5.89 -0.10
CA ALA A 123 11.55 6.74 -1.02
C ALA A 123 10.03 6.51 -0.89
N ALA A 124 9.30 7.55 -0.50
CA ALA A 124 7.84 7.59 -0.46
C ALA A 124 7.26 8.19 -1.75
N LEU A 125 6.33 7.48 -2.38
CA LEU A 125 5.67 7.84 -3.63
C LEU A 125 4.19 8.16 -3.37
N ALA A 126 3.78 9.40 -3.63
CA ALA A 126 2.41 9.89 -3.47
C ALA A 126 1.79 9.75 -2.06
N GLU A 127 2.62 9.65 -1.01
CA GLU A 127 2.15 9.34 0.34
C GLU A 127 1.91 10.57 1.24
N GLY A 128 1.83 11.78 0.68
CA GLY A 128 1.55 12.99 1.48
C GLY A 128 0.23 12.81 2.26
N PRO A 129 0.20 12.92 3.60
CA PRO A 129 1.09 13.70 4.49
C PRO A 129 2.34 12.99 5.06
N GLY A 130 2.59 11.71 4.75
CA GLY A 130 3.83 11.00 5.08
C GLY A 130 3.73 9.95 6.21
N SER A 131 2.58 9.31 6.41
CA SER A 131 2.38 8.32 7.49
C SER A 131 3.30 7.10 7.38
N PHE A 132 3.55 6.63 6.16
CA PHE A 132 4.45 5.52 5.87
C PHE A 132 5.92 5.90 6.12
N LEU A 133 6.31 7.10 5.69
CA LEU A 133 7.62 7.67 6.02
C LEU A 133 7.80 7.77 7.55
N GLN A 134 6.80 8.27 8.28
CA GLN A 134 6.80 8.33 9.75
C GLN A 134 6.97 6.94 10.38
N ALA A 135 6.21 5.93 9.92
CA ALA A 135 6.33 4.56 10.41
C ALA A 135 7.73 3.98 10.20
N THR A 136 8.32 4.20 9.02
CA THR A 136 9.67 3.72 8.71
C THR A 136 10.71 4.38 9.62
N MET A 137 10.63 5.70 9.82
CA MET A 137 11.54 6.42 10.73
C MET A 137 11.46 5.88 12.15
N TYR A 138 10.24 5.76 12.69
CA TYR A 138 10.01 5.25 14.04
C TYR A 138 10.50 3.81 14.20
N PHE A 139 10.29 2.97 13.19
CA PHE A 139 10.74 1.57 13.20
C PHE A 139 12.26 1.47 13.26
N ARG A 140 12.93 2.25 12.40
CA ARG A 140 14.39 2.34 12.31
C ARG A 140 15.01 2.92 13.59
N GLU A 141 14.42 3.95 14.17
CA GLU A 141 14.87 4.56 15.42
C GLU A 141 14.70 3.63 16.63
N LYS A 142 13.62 2.84 16.65
CA LYS A 142 13.34 1.88 17.73
C LYS A 142 14.27 0.68 17.69
N PHE A 143 14.43 0.04 16.53
CA PHE A 143 15.11 -1.25 16.42
C PHE A 143 16.56 -1.15 15.88
N PHE A 144 16.89 -0.07 15.16
CA PHE A 144 18.19 0.12 14.49
C PHE A 144 18.82 1.50 14.77
N ASN A 145 18.64 2.03 15.99
CA ASN A 145 19.00 3.39 16.40
C ASN A 145 20.37 3.88 15.91
N LYS A 146 21.41 3.04 16.02
CA LYS A 146 22.76 3.41 15.60
C LYS A 146 22.85 3.63 14.09
N ALA A 147 22.24 2.75 13.31
CA ALA A 147 22.23 2.84 11.84
C ALA A 147 21.31 3.97 11.37
N SER A 148 20.18 4.18 12.05
CA SER A 148 19.13 5.12 11.63
C SER A 148 19.52 6.60 11.65
N LYS A 149 20.58 6.94 12.38
CA LYS A 149 21.18 8.29 12.39
C LYS A 149 21.63 8.75 11.01
N ASN A 150 22.01 7.80 10.15
CA ASN A 150 22.51 8.07 8.80
C ASN A 150 21.50 7.72 7.70
N ASP A 151 20.28 7.30 8.07
CA ASP A 151 19.22 7.03 7.10
C ASP A 151 18.83 8.31 6.35
N LYS A 152 18.41 8.15 5.09
CA LYS A 152 17.92 9.24 4.25
C LYS A 152 16.53 8.92 3.74
N TYR A 153 15.61 9.86 3.92
CA TYR A 153 14.21 9.70 3.55
C TYR A 153 13.88 10.70 2.44
N PHE A 154 13.27 10.21 1.37
CA PHE A 154 12.82 10.99 0.23
C PHE A 154 11.32 10.85 0.09
N GLY A 155 10.64 11.92 -0.35
CA GLY A 155 9.20 11.87 -0.58
C GLY A 155 8.80 12.73 -1.76
N VAL A 156 7.85 12.27 -2.57
CA VAL A 156 7.21 13.05 -3.64
C VAL A 156 5.70 12.90 -3.51
N SER A 157 4.98 14.01 -3.62
CA SER A 157 3.51 14.04 -3.54
C SER A 157 2.99 15.19 -4.40
N ILE A 158 1.76 15.05 -4.90
CA ILE A 158 1.14 16.08 -5.74
C ILE A 158 1.08 17.43 -5.01
N HIS A 159 1.30 18.51 -5.75
CA HIS A 159 1.20 19.87 -5.23
C HIS A 159 -0.24 20.19 -4.84
N SER A 160 -0.46 20.59 -3.58
CA SER A 160 -1.76 21.08 -3.12
C SER A 160 -2.02 22.48 -3.67
N GLU A 161 -3.05 22.63 -4.50
CA GLU A 161 -3.53 23.95 -4.98
C GLU A 161 -4.39 24.66 -3.93
N GLU A 162 -4.85 23.95 -2.89
CA GLU A 162 -5.61 24.52 -1.77
C GLU A 162 -4.70 25.21 -0.74
N LYS A 163 -5.01 26.47 -0.40
CA LYS A 163 -4.35 27.22 0.67
C LYS A 163 -4.84 26.69 2.03
N GLY A 164 -3.96 26.03 2.79
CA GLY A 164 -4.20 25.70 4.21
C GLY A 164 -4.19 24.21 4.59
N VAL A 165 -4.13 23.27 3.63
CA VAL A 165 -4.06 21.80 3.87
C VAL A 165 -2.67 21.35 4.38
N LYS A 166 -1.85 22.32 4.80
CA LYS A 166 -0.41 22.19 5.01
C LYS A 166 0.00 21.82 6.43
N ASP A 167 -0.90 21.84 7.40
CA ASP A 167 -0.47 22.00 8.80
C ASP A 167 0.27 20.78 9.37
N ILE A 168 -0.27 19.56 9.25
CA ILE A 168 0.29 18.39 9.97
C ILE A 168 1.54 17.82 9.27
N ALA A 169 1.55 17.77 7.94
CA ALA A 169 2.70 17.28 7.18
C ALA A 169 3.89 18.25 7.27
N GLU A 170 3.65 19.57 7.18
CA GLU A 170 4.70 20.57 7.34
C GLU A 170 5.22 20.62 8.78
N GLN A 171 4.38 20.36 9.79
CA GLN A 171 4.83 20.19 11.17
C GLN A 171 5.76 18.98 11.31
N PHE A 172 5.38 17.81 10.77
CA PHE A 172 6.22 16.61 10.82
C PHE A 172 7.56 16.80 10.09
N ILE A 173 7.52 17.30 8.85
CA ILE A 173 8.73 17.57 8.05
C ILE A 173 9.58 18.66 8.72
N GLY A 174 8.94 19.73 9.22
CA GLY A 174 9.57 20.85 9.87
C GLY A 174 10.27 20.46 11.18
N PHE A 175 9.63 19.61 11.98
CA PHE A 175 10.22 19.03 13.19
C PHE A 175 11.52 18.29 12.88
N HIS A 176 11.47 17.32 11.95
CA HIS A 176 12.65 16.51 11.63
C HIS A 176 13.75 17.30 10.90
N ASN A 177 13.40 18.32 10.12
CA ASN A 177 14.39 19.20 9.51
C ASN A 177 15.11 20.11 10.51
N LYS A 178 14.46 20.51 11.61
CA LYS A 178 15.11 21.23 12.71
C LYS A 178 16.07 20.33 13.48
N GLU A 179 15.63 19.13 13.82
CA GLU A 179 16.41 18.14 14.58
C GLU A 179 17.60 17.59 13.78
N ASN A 180 17.38 17.24 12.50
CA ASN A 180 18.40 16.61 11.64
C ASN A 180 18.29 17.12 10.19
N PRO A 181 18.91 18.28 9.87
CA PRO A 181 18.87 18.87 8.53
C PRO A 181 19.29 17.88 7.43
N GLY A 182 18.42 17.71 6.42
CA GLY A 182 18.69 16.84 5.27
C GLY A 182 18.52 15.34 5.54
N LYS A 183 17.97 14.94 6.70
CA LYS A 183 17.50 13.56 6.94
C LYS A 183 16.24 13.26 6.11
N VAL A 184 15.30 14.20 6.07
CA VAL A 184 14.06 14.14 5.27
C VAL A 184 14.16 15.11 4.10
N ASN A 185 14.00 14.61 2.88
CA ASN A 185 14.23 15.32 1.62
C ASN A 185 12.97 15.23 0.76
N VAL A 186 12.09 16.22 0.91
CA VAL A 186 10.84 16.28 0.13
C VAL A 186 11.10 16.93 -1.22
N HIS A 187 10.66 16.25 -2.28
CA HIS A 187 10.73 16.74 -3.64
C HIS A 187 9.95 18.04 -3.77
N LYS A 188 10.58 19.07 -4.34
CA LYS A 188 9.96 20.39 -4.47
C LYS A 188 8.99 20.40 -5.65
N THR A 189 7.71 20.57 -5.34
CA THR A 189 6.63 20.63 -6.34
C THR A 189 6.06 22.03 -6.49
N PHE A 190 5.47 22.30 -7.65
CA PHE A 190 4.96 23.60 -8.06
C PHE A 190 3.56 23.48 -8.64
N GLY A 191 2.77 24.55 -8.60
CA GLY A 191 1.42 24.57 -9.17
C GLY A 191 1.42 24.29 -10.68
N LYS A 192 0.32 23.73 -11.19
CA LYS A 192 0.22 23.23 -12.59
C LYS A 192 0.63 24.27 -13.65
N LYS A 193 0.29 25.54 -13.44
CA LYS A 193 0.63 26.65 -14.37
C LYS A 193 2.13 26.92 -14.46
N GLU A 194 2.86 26.79 -13.35
CA GLU A 194 4.30 27.00 -13.30
C GLU A 194 5.05 25.79 -13.84
N SER A 195 4.64 24.58 -13.44
CA SER A 195 5.29 23.33 -13.82
C SER A 195 5.19 23.03 -15.32
N SER A 196 4.02 23.27 -15.92
CA SER A 196 3.77 23.05 -17.36
C SER A 196 4.69 23.86 -18.29
N LYS A 197 5.20 25.02 -17.84
CA LYS A 197 6.08 25.90 -18.65
C LYS A 197 7.57 25.65 -18.43
N SER A 198 7.93 24.76 -17.52
CA SER A 198 9.33 24.52 -17.13
C SER A 198 9.82 23.15 -17.58
N LYS A 199 11.11 23.01 -17.87
CA LYS A 199 11.75 21.69 -18.04
C LYS A 199 12.27 21.11 -16.71
N THR A 200 12.36 21.92 -15.68
CA THR A 200 13.02 21.59 -14.40
C THR A 200 12.11 21.67 -13.19
N LYS A 201 10.84 22.02 -13.38
CA LYS A 201 9.81 22.09 -12.33
C LYS A 201 8.62 21.23 -12.70
N ASP A 202 8.16 20.39 -11.80
CA ASP A 202 6.95 19.56 -11.94
C ASP A 202 5.95 19.85 -10.79
N ASN A 203 4.80 19.18 -10.80
CA ASN A 203 3.76 19.31 -9.78
C ASN A 203 3.66 18.08 -8.86
N GLY A 204 4.63 17.16 -8.88
CA GLY A 204 4.56 15.94 -8.08
C GLY A 204 3.60 14.88 -8.59
N ASP A 205 3.07 15.03 -9.80
CA ASP A 205 2.16 14.05 -10.42
C ASP A 205 2.97 12.86 -10.96
N LEU A 206 2.82 11.69 -10.32
CA LEU A 206 3.54 10.47 -10.70
C LEU A 206 2.99 9.82 -11.97
N THR A 207 1.86 10.30 -12.51
CA THR A 207 1.38 9.88 -13.83
C THR A 207 2.19 10.53 -14.96
N GLU A 208 3.04 11.51 -14.62
CA GLU A 208 3.91 12.23 -15.55
C GLU A 208 5.37 11.79 -15.38
N PHE A 209 5.95 11.20 -16.44
CA PHE A 209 7.36 10.76 -16.41
C PHE A 209 8.36 11.86 -16.03
N LYS A 210 8.04 13.12 -16.32
CA LYS A 210 8.85 14.28 -15.92
C LYS A 210 9.05 14.33 -14.40
N THR A 211 7.99 14.13 -13.61
CA THR A 211 8.06 14.08 -12.14
C THR A 211 8.97 12.94 -11.70
N ILE A 212 8.76 11.74 -12.25
CA ILE A 212 9.57 10.55 -11.96
C ILE A 212 11.06 10.81 -12.22
N SER A 213 11.38 11.40 -13.37
CA SER A 213 12.75 11.75 -13.78
C SER A 213 13.40 12.78 -12.85
N LEU A 214 12.65 13.79 -12.41
CA LEU A 214 13.15 14.82 -11.50
C LEU A 214 13.34 14.27 -10.07
N PHE A 215 12.41 13.45 -9.57
CA PHE A 215 12.55 12.77 -8.28
C PHE A 215 13.73 11.78 -8.26
N LYS A 216 13.92 11.01 -9.33
CA LYS A 216 15.10 10.13 -9.51
C LYS A 216 16.41 10.91 -9.39
N LYS A 217 16.49 12.13 -9.94
CA LYS A 217 17.68 12.98 -9.82
C LYS A 217 17.92 13.41 -8.37
N ASP A 218 16.89 13.67 -7.59
CA ASP A 218 17.03 14.04 -6.18
C ASP A 218 17.63 12.90 -5.35
N ILE A 219 17.14 11.67 -5.53
CA ILE A 219 17.71 10.49 -4.87
C ILE A 219 19.16 10.28 -5.31
N LYS A 220 19.43 10.37 -6.62
CA LYS A 220 20.77 10.15 -7.17
C LYS A 220 21.84 11.12 -6.64
N LYS A 221 21.47 12.32 -6.15
CA LYS A 221 22.41 13.25 -5.49
C LYS A 221 23.10 12.62 -4.28
N THR A 222 22.47 11.64 -3.62
CA THR A 222 23.06 10.90 -2.50
C THR A 222 24.09 9.85 -2.92
N LYS A 223 24.22 9.58 -4.22
CA LYS A 223 25.01 8.46 -4.79
C LYS A 223 24.55 7.09 -4.29
N LYS A 224 23.32 6.99 -3.77
CA LYS A 224 22.64 5.76 -3.38
C LYS A 224 21.28 5.68 -4.06
N TRP A 225 20.79 4.46 -4.19
CA TRP A 225 19.44 4.14 -4.62
C TRP A 225 18.60 3.75 -3.40
N ALA A 226 17.28 3.72 -3.54
CA ALA A 226 16.36 3.46 -2.43
C ALA A 226 16.37 1.98 -2.04
N ASP A 227 16.81 1.66 -0.82
CA ASP A 227 16.71 0.32 -0.23
C ASP A 227 15.24 -0.07 -0.01
N ILE A 228 14.38 0.93 0.25
CA ILE A 228 12.95 0.77 0.45
C ILE A 228 12.22 1.83 -0.36
N VAL A 229 11.26 1.38 -1.15
CA VAL A 229 10.29 2.26 -1.80
C VAL A 229 8.91 1.91 -1.27
N THR A 230 8.09 2.91 -1.02
CA THR A 230 6.67 2.68 -0.71
C THR A 230 5.78 3.61 -1.53
N ALA A 231 4.59 3.13 -1.84
CA ALA A 231 3.56 3.82 -2.59
C ALA A 231 2.20 3.56 -1.93
N ASP A 232 1.66 4.58 -1.26
CA ASP A 232 0.35 4.58 -0.58
C ASP A 232 -0.54 5.70 -1.14
N GLY A 233 -0.39 6.00 -2.44
CA GLY A 233 -1.10 7.06 -3.14
C GLY A 233 -2.62 7.00 -2.95
N GLY A 234 -3.16 8.09 -2.42
CA GLY A 234 -4.59 8.34 -2.41
C GLY A 234 -5.01 9.17 -3.62
N PHE A 235 -6.22 8.93 -4.12
CA PHE A 235 -6.87 9.77 -5.12
C PHE A 235 -8.36 9.87 -4.80
N GLU A 236 -9.01 10.89 -5.34
CA GLU A 236 -10.47 11.01 -5.28
C GLU A 236 -11.06 10.17 -6.41
N TRP A 237 -11.82 9.13 -6.05
CA TRP A 237 -12.58 8.32 -7.01
C TRP A 237 -14.00 8.85 -7.17
N ASN A 238 -14.57 8.63 -8.35
CA ASN A 238 -15.95 9.01 -8.66
C ASN A 238 -16.94 7.94 -8.20
N ASP A 239 -16.60 6.66 -8.38
CA ASP A 239 -17.40 5.52 -7.96
C ASP A 239 -16.53 4.49 -7.25
N GLU A 240 -16.87 4.14 -6.01
CA GLU A 240 -16.10 3.19 -5.22
C GLU A 240 -16.10 1.79 -5.85
N ASN A 241 -17.10 1.44 -6.67
CA ASN A 241 -17.13 0.21 -7.44
C ASN A 241 -16.11 0.16 -8.58
N PHE A 242 -15.63 1.30 -9.05
CA PHE A 242 -14.65 1.40 -10.13
C PHE A 242 -13.28 1.92 -9.67
N GLN A 243 -13.03 1.85 -8.36
CA GLN A 243 -11.77 2.29 -7.75
C GLN A 243 -10.55 1.56 -8.33
N GLU A 244 -10.67 0.30 -8.72
CA GLU A 244 -9.59 -0.42 -9.42
C GLU A 244 -9.19 0.29 -10.73
N GLN A 245 -10.18 0.59 -11.57
CA GLN A 245 -9.98 1.19 -12.88
C GLN A 245 -9.51 2.65 -12.80
N GLU A 246 -10.10 3.41 -11.88
CA GLU A 246 -9.73 4.81 -11.67
C GLU A 246 -8.31 4.95 -11.10
N ALA A 247 -7.79 3.91 -10.42
CA ALA A 247 -6.45 3.91 -9.85
C ALA A 247 -5.33 3.62 -10.87
N TYR A 248 -5.63 3.07 -12.06
CA TYR A 248 -4.59 2.58 -12.98
C TYR A 248 -3.47 3.58 -13.28
N PRO A 249 -3.75 4.85 -13.63
CA PRO A 249 -2.68 5.78 -13.99
C PRO A 249 -1.72 6.02 -12.81
N LEU A 250 -2.26 6.15 -11.60
CA LEU A 250 -1.46 6.39 -10.40
C LEU A 250 -0.63 5.16 -10.03
N ILE A 251 -1.27 3.98 -9.96
CA ILE A 251 -0.59 2.73 -9.62
C ILE A 251 0.53 2.44 -10.63
N PHE A 252 0.28 2.63 -11.93
CA PHE A 252 1.31 2.42 -12.95
C PHE A 252 2.45 3.44 -12.83
N GLY A 253 2.12 4.71 -12.58
CA GLY A 253 3.11 5.76 -12.30
C GLY A 253 3.99 5.45 -11.09
N GLU A 254 3.41 4.94 -10.01
CA GLU A 254 4.12 4.50 -8.80
C GLU A 254 5.03 3.31 -9.08
N ILE A 255 4.59 2.32 -9.88
CA ILE A 255 5.43 1.20 -10.34
C ILE A 255 6.64 1.73 -11.12
N VAL A 256 6.41 2.57 -12.13
CA VAL A 256 7.49 3.14 -12.96
C VAL A 256 8.46 3.97 -12.11
N ALA A 257 7.95 4.73 -11.15
CA ALA A 257 8.75 5.52 -10.24
C ALA A 257 9.61 4.66 -9.32
N ALA A 258 9.05 3.61 -8.73
CA ALA A 258 9.76 2.70 -7.84
C ALA A 258 10.92 2.00 -8.57
N LEU A 259 10.64 1.40 -9.73
CA LEU A 259 11.67 0.70 -10.53
C LEU A 259 12.80 1.65 -10.98
N ASN A 260 12.52 2.94 -11.14
CA ASN A 260 13.51 3.94 -11.52
C ASN A 260 14.49 4.33 -10.39
N VAL A 261 14.15 4.04 -9.14
CA VAL A 261 14.92 4.51 -7.96
C VAL A 261 15.33 3.39 -7.01
N GLN A 262 14.80 2.17 -7.18
CA GLN A 262 15.06 1.02 -6.32
C GLN A 262 16.52 0.56 -6.38
N ALA A 263 17.13 0.32 -5.22
CA ALA A 263 18.44 -0.31 -5.07
C ALA A 263 18.36 -1.83 -5.28
N LYS A 264 19.47 -2.43 -5.75
CA LYS A 264 19.64 -3.89 -5.80
C LYS A 264 19.36 -4.49 -4.42
N ASN A 265 18.59 -5.58 -4.39
CA ASN A 265 18.09 -6.26 -3.19
C ASN A 265 17.10 -5.44 -2.33
N GLY A 266 16.70 -4.25 -2.76
CA GLY A 266 15.72 -3.43 -2.06
C GLY A 266 14.29 -3.98 -2.14
N SER A 267 13.40 -3.37 -1.36
CA SER A 267 11.99 -3.76 -1.26
C SER A 267 11.05 -2.64 -1.71
N PHE A 268 9.90 -3.01 -2.25
CA PHE A 268 8.84 -2.10 -2.68
C PHE A 268 7.49 -2.51 -2.10
N VAL A 269 6.78 -1.58 -1.47
CA VAL A 269 5.42 -1.79 -0.97
C VAL A 269 4.47 -0.90 -1.75
N LEU A 270 3.53 -1.51 -2.48
CA LEU A 270 2.58 -0.80 -3.34
C LEU A 270 1.15 -1.07 -2.88
N LYS A 271 0.39 -0.01 -2.60
CA LYS A 271 -1.04 -0.10 -2.36
C LYS A 271 -1.78 -0.45 -3.65
N LEU A 272 -2.72 -1.38 -3.52
CA LEU A 272 -3.63 -1.83 -4.56
C LEU A 272 -5.06 -1.87 -4.00
N PHE A 273 -6.04 -1.98 -4.90
CA PHE A 273 -7.44 -2.15 -4.55
C PHE A 273 -7.94 -3.54 -4.97
N GLU A 274 -9.05 -3.62 -5.68
CA GLU A 274 -9.47 -4.83 -6.38
C GLU A 274 -8.48 -5.21 -7.50
N SER A 275 -8.50 -6.47 -7.92
CA SER A 275 -7.67 -6.97 -9.03
C SER A 275 -8.48 -7.85 -9.98
N PHE A 276 -9.72 -7.43 -10.26
CA PHE A 276 -10.65 -8.17 -11.13
C PHE A 276 -10.44 -7.88 -12.63
N THR A 277 -9.35 -7.21 -13.01
CA THR A 277 -9.06 -6.89 -14.42
C THR A 277 -7.67 -7.36 -14.84
N ASP A 278 -7.51 -7.63 -16.15
CA ASP A 278 -6.22 -8.02 -16.72
C ASP A 278 -5.17 -6.93 -16.52
N ILE A 279 -5.56 -5.65 -16.58
CA ILE A 279 -4.64 -4.53 -16.40
C ILE A 279 -3.97 -4.64 -15.04
N THR A 280 -4.73 -4.75 -13.95
CA THR A 280 -4.17 -4.88 -12.60
C THR A 280 -3.30 -6.12 -12.49
N LEU A 281 -3.74 -7.26 -13.03
CA LEU A 281 -2.97 -8.50 -12.98
C LEU A 281 -1.64 -8.40 -13.74
N LYS A 282 -1.65 -7.75 -14.92
CA LYS A 282 -0.44 -7.47 -15.71
C LYS A 282 0.47 -6.48 -15.00
N MET A 283 -0.06 -5.45 -14.32
CA MET A 283 0.74 -4.55 -13.48
C MET A 283 1.46 -5.30 -12.35
N ILE A 284 0.77 -6.21 -11.65
CA ILE A 284 1.37 -7.04 -10.61
C ILE A 284 2.39 -8.02 -11.21
N TYR A 285 2.09 -8.61 -12.37
CA TYR A 285 2.96 -9.54 -13.08
C TYR A 285 4.27 -8.85 -13.50
N ILE A 286 4.17 -7.67 -14.12
CA ILE A 286 5.30 -6.81 -14.47
C ILE A 286 6.11 -6.53 -13.22
N THR A 287 5.47 -6.00 -12.17
CA THR A 287 6.17 -5.54 -10.95
C THR A 287 6.91 -6.69 -10.29
N SER A 288 6.24 -7.81 -10.02
CA SER A 288 6.83 -8.99 -9.36
C SER A 288 8.00 -9.59 -10.14
N SER A 289 8.02 -9.48 -11.47
CA SER A 289 9.14 -9.96 -12.29
C SER A 289 10.48 -9.29 -11.95
N PHE A 290 10.45 -8.06 -11.41
CA PHE A 290 11.64 -7.31 -11.00
C PHE A 290 12.17 -7.68 -9.60
N TYR A 291 11.49 -8.53 -8.85
CA TYR A 291 11.83 -8.87 -7.45
C TYR A 291 11.97 -10.37 -7.24
N GLU A 292 12.80 -10.78 -6.28
CA GLU A 292 13.02 -12.19 -5.96
C GLU A 292 11.77 -12.87 -5.41
N SER A 293 10.96 -12.17 -4.63
CA SER A 293 9.68 -12.66 -4.10
C SER A 293 8.68 -11.52 -3.96
N SER A 294 7.40 -11.83 -4.10
CA SER A 294 6.31 -10.87 -4.00
C SER A 294 5.11 -11.47 -3.28
N TYR A 295 4.35 -10.65 -2.56
CA TYR A 295 3.23 -11.09 -1.73
C TYR A 295 2.06 -10.12 -1.86
N ILE A 296 0.84 -10.63 -1.91
CA ILE A 296 -0.37 -9.84 -1.66
C ILE A 296 -0.66 -9.94 -0.15
N TYR A 297 -0.68 -8.79 0.52
CA TYR A 297 -0.93 -8.69 1.96
C TYR A 297 -2.01 -7.67 2.27
N LYS A 298 -2.98 -8.03 3.11
CA LYS A 298 -3.92 -7.08 3.71
C LYS A 298 -3.64 -6.97 5.22
N PRO A 299 -3.03 -5.85 5.68
CA PRO A 299 -2.75 -5.62 7.09
C PRO A 299 -4.00 -5.75 7.97
N PHE A 300 -3.83 -6.18 9.22
CA PHE A 300 -4.92 -6.24 10.19
C PHE A 300 -5.57 -4.86 10.38
N THR A 301 -4.74 -3.82 10.41
CA THR A 301 -5.18 -2.42 10.53
C THR A 301 -5.72 -1.82 9.23
N SER A 302 -5.71 -2.53 8.10
CA SER A 302 -6.52 -2.19 6.93
C SER A 302 -7.94 -2.72 7.12
N ARG A 303 -8.95 -1.84 7.02
CA ARG A 303 -10.33 -2.23 7.34
C ARG A 303 -10.80 -3.38 6.44
N PRO A 304 -11.41 -4.43 6.99
CA PRO A 304 -11.90 -5.54 6.18
C PRO A 304 -12.99 -5.09 5.19
N SER A 305 -13.73 -4.02 5.49
CA SER A 305 -14.79 -3.48 4.64
C SER A 305 -14.31 -2.74 3.39
N ASN A 306 -13.01 -2.47 3.24
CA ASN A 306 -12.47 -1.78 2.05
C ASN A 306 -11.66 -2.74 1.16
N SER A 307 -11.43 -2.32 -0.08
CA SER A 307 -10.72 -3.12 -1.08
C SER A 307 -9.20 -2.97 -1.00
N GLU A 308 -8.68 -2.15 -0.07
CA GLU A 308 -7.25 -1.88 0.07
C GLU A 308 -6.48 -3.15 0.45
N LYS A 309 -5.42 -3.42 -0.31
CA LYS A 309 -4.41 -4.45 -0.07
C LYS A 309 -3.05 -3.94 -0.56
N TYR A 310 -1.97 -4.65 -0.25
CA TYR A 310 -0.62 -4.24 -0.60
C TYR A 310 0.10 -5.36 -1.36
N LEU A 311 0.75 -5.00 -2.46
CA LEU A 311 1.78 -5.82 -3.08
C LEU A 311 3.11 -5.50 -2.39
N VAL A 312 3.67 -6.49 -1.69
CA VAL A 312 4.96 -6.41 -1.02
C VAL A 312 5.99 -7.17 -1.84
N CYS A 313 6.94 -6.45 -2.41
CA CYS A 313 7.99 -6.97 -3.28
C CYS A 313 9.35 -6.90 -2.59
N MET A 314 10.12 -7.98 -2.61
CA MET A 314 11.39 -8.09 -1.91
C MET A 314 12.51 -8.58 -2.82
N GLY A 315 13.69 -8.01 -2.65
CA GLY A 315 14.88 -8.42 -3.38
C GLY A 315 14.86 -7.95 -4.83
N PHE A 316 14.93 -6.65 -5.07
CA PHE A 316 15.02 -6.11 -6.43
C PHE A 316 16.19 -6.75 -7.20
N LYS A 317 15.93 -7.23 -8.41
CA LYS A 317 16.85 -8.09 -9.17
C LYS A 317 17.96 -7.34 -9.91
N TYR A 318 17.79 -6.04 -10.15
CA TYR A 318 18.70 -5.27 -10.99
C TYR A 318 19.56 -4.31 -10.17
N ASP A 319 20.80 -4.13 -10.61
CA ASP A 319 21.66 -3.04 -10.18
C ASP A 319 21.53 -1.88 -11.17
N GLN A 320 21.09 -0.71 -10.69
CA GLN A 320 20.81 0.47 -11.52
C GLN A 320 22.01 0.92 -12.37
N ASP A 321 23.23 0.62 -11.94
CA ASP A 321 24.45 1.04 -12.63
C ASP A 321 25.02 -0.11 -13.48
N LYS A 322 25.08 -1.35 -12.96
CA LYS A 322 25.61 -2.51 -13.71
C LYS A 322 24.65 -3.03 -14.78
N ASP A 323 23.36 -3.06 -14.48
CA ASP A 323 22.31 -3.55 -15.38
C ASP A 323 21.62 -2.41 -16.14
N LYS A 324 22.24 -1.23 -16.19
CA LYS A 324 21.65 -0.01 -16.75
C LYS A 324 21.04 -0.18 -18.13
N LYS A 325 21.67 -0.96 -19.02
CA LYS A 325 21.18 -1.17 -20.40
C LYS A 325 19.85 -1.93 -20.41
N ILE A 326 19.83 -3.13 -19.81
CA ILE A 326 18.62 -3.97 -19.78
C ILE A 326 17.51 -3.33 -18.96
N LEU A 327 17.85 -2.68 -17.85
CA LEU A 327 16.87 -1.96 -17.04
C LEU A 327 16.28 -0.77 -17.80
N LYS A 328 17.12 -0.02 -18.53
CA LYS A 328 16.63 1.07 -19.39
C LYS A 328 15.69 0.58 -20.48
N GLU A 329 16.03 -0.50 -21.19
CA GLU A 329 15.16 -1.07 -22.23
C GLU A 329 13.78 -1.47 -21.66
N LYS A 330 13.76 -2.05 -20.45
CA LYS A 330 12.51 -2.39 -19.75
C LYS A 330 11.73 -1.16 -19.31
N LEU A 331 12.40 -0.17 -18.70
CA LEU A 331 11.78 1.06 -18.22
C LEU A 331 11.23 1.90 -19.38
N ASP A 332 11.93 2.00 -20.51
CA ASP A 332 11.48 2.77 -21.67
C ASP A 332 10.13 2.24 -22.20
N LYS A 333 9.90 0.92 -22.20
CA LYS A 333 8.59 0.32 -22.53
C LYS A 333 7.49 0.71 -21.55
N LEU A 334 7.80 0.70 -20.25
CA LEU A 334 6.84 1.09 -19.23
C LEU A 334 6.53 2.60 -19.28
N GLU A 335 7.53 3.43 -19.58
CA GLU A 335 7.37 4.86 -19.77
C GLU A 335 6.47 5.19 -20.98
N GLU A 336 6.58 4.42 -22.07
CA GLU A 336 5.69 4.51 -23.23
C GLU A 336 4.22 4.24 -22.83
N ILE A 337 3.96 3.13 -22.15
CA ILE A 337 2.61 2.78 -21.67
C ILE A 337 2.08 3.81 -20.68
N LEU A 338 2.93 4.35 -19.79
CA LEU A 338 2.53 5.40 -18.85
C LEU A 338 2.02 6.64 -19.60
N GLY A 339 2.67 7.02 -20.70
CA GLY A 339 2.26 8.11 -21.57
C GLY A 339 0.86 7.91 -22.19
N GLU A 340 0.42 6.67 -22.32
CA GLU A 340 -0.86 6.29 -22.92
C GLU A 340 -2.05 6.34 -21.95
N PHE A 341 -1.85 6.50 -20.64
CA PHE A 341 -2.97 6.71 -19.70
C PHE A 341 -3.68 8.06 -19.86
N LYS A 342 -3.15 8.94 -20.73
CA LYS A 342 -3.74 10.23 -21.05
C LYS A 342 -4.86 10.10 -22.08
N GLY A 343 -5.93 10.86 -21.89
CA GLY A 343 -7.00 11.02 -22.86
C GLY A 343 -8.39 10.86 -22.26
N LYS A 344 -9.40 10.76 -23.14
CA LYS A 344 -10.81 10.57 -22.77
C LYS A 344 -11.29 9.12 -22.89
N THR A 345 -10.44 8.23 -23.40
CA THR A 345 -10.73 6.80 -23.53
C THR A 345 -10.18 6.04 -22.34
N TYR A 346 -10.80 4.92 -22.03
CA TYR A 346 -10.35 4.02 -20.96
C TYR A 346 -9.39 3.00 -21.53
N MET A 347 -8.28 2.78 -20.82
CA MET A 347 -7.37 1.67 -21.11
C MET A 347 -8.08 0.37 -20.76
N THR A 348 -8.10 -0.59 -21.69
CA THR A 348 -8.72 -1.90 -21.52
C THR A 348 -7.71 -3.04 -21.45
N ASP A 349 -6.49 -2.84 -21.97
CA ASP A 349 -5.38 -3.77 -21.83
C ASP A 349 -4.01 -3.07 -22.00
N ILE A 350 -2.96 -3.68 -21.43
CA ILE A 350 -1.54 -3.36 -21.64
C ILE A 350 -0.81 -4.63 -22.08
N PHE A 351 0.16 -4.54 -23.00
CA PHE A 351 0.83 -5.72 -23.57
C PHE A 351 -0.21 -6.73 -24.09
N SER A 352 -1.05 -6.34 -25.04
CA SER A 352 -2.26 -7.10 -25.38
C SER A 352 -1.99 -8.43 -26.08
N GLU A 353 -0.80 -8.59 -26.65
CA GLU A 353 -0.32 -9.87 -27.20
C GLU A 353 0.09 -10.88 -26.10
N PHE A 354 0.31 -10.41 -24.87
CA PHE A 354 0.68 -11.28 -23.76
C PHE A 354 -0.55 -11.81 -23.03
N THR A 355 -0.68 -13.14 -22.99
CA THR A 355 -1.72 -13.83 -22.24
C THR A 355 -1.17 -14.23 -20.87
N LEU A 356 -1.87 -13.88 -19.80
CA LEU A 356 -1.50 -14.28 -18.45
C LEU A 356 -1.59 -15.81 -18.29
N PRO A 357 -0.60 -16.47 -17.65
CA PRO A 357 -0.65 -17.90 -17.39
C PRO A 357 -1.90 -18.31 -16.58
N SER A 358 -2.49 -19.46 -16.87
CA SER A 358 -3.72 -19.92 -16.19
C SER A 358 -3.52 -20.09 -14.69
N ASN A 359 -2.38 -20.64 -14.26
CA ASN A 359 -2.04 -20.77 -12.84
C ASN A 359 -1.98 -19.41 -12.11
N TYR A 360 -1.61 -18.34 -12.81
CA TYR A 360 -1.60 -16.98 -12.28
C TYR A 360 -3.04 -16.44 -12.14
N LEU A 361 -3.90 -16.70 -13.12
CA LEU A 361 -5.32 -16.35 -13.07
C LEU A 361 -6.07 -17.10 -11.95
N ASP A 362 -5.79 -18.40 -11.77
CA ASP A 362 -6.37 -19.22 -10.69
C ASP A 362 -5.96 -18.70 -9.31
N PHE A 363 -4.67 -18.35 -9.18
CA PHE A 363 -4.14 -17.74 -7.96
C PHE A 363 -4.89 -16.45 -7.62
N PHE A 364 -5.03 -15.53 -8.57
CA PHE A 364 -5.72 -14.26 -8.32
C PHE A 364 -7.23 -14.44 -8.11
N THR A 365 -7.86 -15.39 -8.79
CA THR A 365 -9.26 -15.76 -8.51
C THR A 365 -9.41 -16.17 -7.04
N LYS A 366 -8.46 -16.94 -6.48
CA LYS A 366 -8.49 -17.30 -5.06
C LYS A 366 -8.25 -16.09 -4.14
N VAL A 367 -7.28 -15.24 -4.46
CA VAL A 367 -6.98 -14.01 -3.70
C VAL A 367 -8.23 -13.13 -3.63
N ASP A 368 -8.82 -12.82 -4.78
CA ASP A 368 -9.90 -11.85 -4.89
C ASP A 368 -11.22 -12.36 -4.32
N THR A 369 -11.55 -13.64 -4.52
CA THR A 369 -12.72 -14.24 -3.85
C THR A 369 -12.55 -14.29 -2.33
N THR A 370 -11.34 -14.53 -1.83
CA THR A 370 -11.10 -14.56 -0.37
C THR A 370 -11.27 -13.17 0.24
N ILE A 371 -10.66 -12.14 -0.37
CA ILE A 371 -10.72 -10.76 0.14
C ILE A 371 -12.14 -10.20 -0.01
N SER A 372 -12.79 -10.35 -1.17
CA SER A 372 -14.14 -9.83 -1.41
C SER A 372 -15.20 -10.49 -0.52
N ASN A 373 -15.07 -11.78 -0.19
CA ASN A 373 -15.98 -12.44 0.75
C ASN A 373 -15.87 -11.86 2.17
N ILE A 374 -14.65 -11.63 2.65
CA ILE A 374 -14.42 -10.98 3.94
C ILE A 374 -15.00 -9.56 3.94
N GLN A 375 -14.80 -8.82 2.85
CA GLN A 375 -15.34 -7.49 2.67
C GLN A 375 -16.87 -7.48 2.73
N GLN A 376 -17.54 -8.39 2.02
CA GLN A 376 -18.99 -8.49 2.02
C GLN A 376 -19.53 -8.81 3.43
N ILE A 377 -18.89 -9.74 4.14
CA ILE A 377 -19.28 -10.08 5.53
C ILE A 377 -19.17 -8.83 6.41
N GLU A 378 -18.07 -8.09 6.34
CA GLU A 378 -17.87 -6.93 7.20
C GLU A 378 -18.80 -5.77 6.85
N ILE A 379 -19.02 -5.48 5.57
CA ILE A 379 -19.98 -4.46 5.14
C ILE A 379 -21.38 -4.81 5.66
N ASN A 380 -21.83 -6.06 5.53
CA ASN A 380 -23.13 -6.46 6.06
C ASN A 380 -23.19 -6.33 7.59
N ARG A 381 -22.13 -6.70 8.34
CA ARG A 381 -22.05 -6.47 9.80
C ARG A 381 -22.21 -4.99 10.17
N ILE A 382 -21.55 -4.10 9.42
CA ILE A 382 -21.65 -2.64 9.63
C ILE A 382 -23.08 -2.16 9.35
N VAL A 383 -23.66 -2.56 8.22
CA VAL A 383 -25.03 -2.18 7.81
C VAL A 383 -26.06 -2.67 8.83
N ASP A 384 -25.93 -3.91 9.31
CA ASP A 384 -26.82 -4.49 10.31
C ASP A 384 -26.70 -3.78 11.67
N TYR A 385 -25.49 -3.40 12.06
CA TYR A 385 -25.27 -2.62 13.28
C TYR A 385 -25.92 -1.24 13.20
N ILE A 386 -25.77 -0.56 12.05
CA ILE A 386 -26.41 0.73 11.79
C ILE A 386 -27.94 0.60 11.81
N LYS A 387 -28.50 -0.35 11.06
CA LYS A 387 -29.96 -0.54 10.99
C LYS A 387 -30.56 -0.97 12.33
N GLY A 388 -29.78 -1.65 13.16
CA GLY A 388 -30.20 -2.07 14.50
C GLY A 388 -30.51 -0.91 15.46
N ASN A 389 -30.04 0.32 15.18
CA ASN A 389 -30.31 1.53 15.98
C ASN A 389 -30.03 1.40 17.49
N ASN A 390 -29.22 0.41 17.89
CA ASN A 390 -28.82 0.15 19.28
C ASN A 390 -27.31 0.31 19.42
N TYR A 391 -26.88 1.55 19.67
CA TYR A 391 -25.47 1.95 19.65
C TYR A 391 -24.77 1.94 21.01
N TYR A 392 -25.47 1.50 22.06
CA TYR A 392 -24.95 1.43 23.43
C TYR A 392 -25.43 0.16 24.16
N GLY A 393 -25.96 -0.82 23.44
CA GLY A 393 -26.42 -2.09 24.00
C GLY A 393 -25.38 -3.20 23.92
N GLU A 394 -25.81 -4.43 24.18
CA GLU A 394 -24.97 -5.64 24.18
C GLU A 394 -24.09 -5.77 22.93
N LYS A 395 -24.65 -5.51 21.73
CA LYS A 395 -23.88 -5.55 20.47
C LYS A 395 -22.70 -4.56 20.47
N TYR A 396 -22.88 -3.35 20.97
CA TYR A 396 -21.80 -2.36 21.07
C TYR A 396 -20.69 -2.87 21.99
N HIS A 397 -21.07 -3.38 23.17
CA HIS A 397 -20.10 -3.91 24.14
C HIS A 397 -19.35 -5.13 23.61
N ASN A 398 -20.04 -6.05 22.93
CA ASN A 398 -19.40 -7.20 22.28
C ASN A 398 -18.38 -6.77 21.23
N TYR A 399 -18.72 -5.82 20.36
CA TYR A 399 -17.78 -5.29 19.37
C TYR A 399 -16.61 -4.54 20.02
N ARG A 400 -16.87 -3.74 21.05
CA ARG A 400 -15.81 -3.04 21.80
C ARG A 400 -14.86 -4.05 22.48
N ASP A 401 -15.38 -5.14 23.03
CA ASP A 401 -14.55 -6.21 23.62
C ASP A 401 -13.71 -6.94 22.56
N GLU A 402 -14.24 -7.13 21.35
CA GLU A 402 -13.45 -7.61 20.20
C GLU A 402 -12.31 -6.64 19.87
N GLN A 403 -12.56 -5.33 19.88
CA GLN A 403 -11.53 -4.31 19.63
C GLN A 403 -10.44 -4.28 20.71
N ILE A 404 -10.82 -4.43 21.97
CA ILE A 404 -9.86 -4.48 23.10
C ILE A 404 -8.97 -5.72 22.97
N LYS A 405 -9.55 -6.89 22.69
CA LYS A 405 -8.79 -8.13 22.46
C LYS A 405 -7.86 -8.03 21.24
N ALA A 406 -8.34 -7.42 20.15
CA ALA A 406 -7.55 -7.21 18.95
C ALA A 406 -6.38 -6.24 19.19
N THR A 407 -6.62 -5.12 19.88
CA THR A 407 -5.58 -4.16 20.27
C THR A 407 -4.53 -4.80 21.14
N LYS A 408 -4.94 -5.59 22.16
CA LYS A 408 -4.00 -6.32 23.02
C LYS A 408 -3.13 -7.28 22.23
N PHE A 409 -3.73 -8.12 21.37
CA PHE A 409 -2.97 -9.01 20.49
C PHE A 409 -1.99 -8.22 19.61
N TRP A 410 -2.46 -7.13 19.00
CA TRP A 410 -1.65 -6.33 18.08
C TRP A 410 -0.44 -5.73 18.80
N THR A 411 -0.63 -5.13 19.98
CA THR A 411 0.47 -4.49 20.71
C THR A 411 1.44 -5.52 21.30
N GLU A 412 0.95 -6.64 21.84
CA GLU A 412 1.81 -7.74 22.31
C GLU A 412 2.66 -8.34 21.19
N THR A 413 2.17 -8.31 19.95
CA THR A 413 2.86 -8.84 18.76
C THR A 413 3.83 -7.81 18.17
N PHE A 414 3.34 -6.61 17.84
CA PHE A 414 4.03 -5.64 17.00
C PHE A 414 4.76 -4.54 17.77
N TYR A 415 4.52 -4.37 19.08
CA TYR A 415 5.23 -3.43 19.96
C TYR A 415 6.08 -4.16 21.02
N PRO A 416 7.07 -4.97 20.61
CA PRO A 416 7.97 -5.62 21.55
C PRO A 416 8.82 -4.60 22.31
N ILE A 417 8.76 -4.66 23.64
CA ILE A 417 9.46 -3.69 24.51
C ILE A 417 10.98 -3.86 24.57
N ASN A 418 11.52 -4.98 24.07
CA ASN A 418 12.95 -5.26 24.04
C ASN A 418 13.33 -6.17 22.86
N LYS A 419 14.63 -6.28 22.59
CA LYS A 419 15.16 -7.08 21.47
C LYS A 419 14.78 -8.56 21.56
N SER A 420 14.79 -9.17 22.76
CA SER A 420 14.42 -10.58 22.91
C SER A 420 12.97 -10.86 22.52
N LEU A 421 12.05 -9.95 22.86
CA LEU A 421 10.65 -10.06 22.45
C LEU A 421 10.48 -9.78 20.96
N TYR A 422 11.24 -8.84 20.39
CA TYR A 422 11.23 -8.57 18.95
C TYR A 422 11.56 -9.85 18.15
N GLU A 423 12.69 -10.49 18.45
CA GLU A 423 13.11 -11.72 17.77
C GLU A 423 12.10 -12.88 17.97
N LYS A 424 11.55 -13.01 19.18
CA LYS A 424 10.55 -14.05 19.48
C LYS A 424 9.26 -13.82 18.69
N ASN A 425 8.70 -12.62 18.77
CA ASN A 425 7.43 -12.28 18.12
C ASN A 425 7.54 -12.38 16.60
N LYS A 426 8.66 -11.94 16.03
CA LYS A 426 8.97 -12.09 14.62
C LYS A 426 8.99 -13.56 14.21
N LYS A 427 9.74 -14.42 14.92
CA LYS A 427 9.75 -15.86 14.67
C LYS A 427 8.37 -16.52 14.79
N ASP A 428 7.58 -16.13 15.79
CA ASP A 428 6.22 -16.64 15.99
C ASP A 428 5.32 -16.24 14.80
N MET A 429 5.42 -14.99 14.34
CA MET A 429 4.67 -14.51 13.18
C MET A 429 5.14 -15.11 11.86
N ASP A 430 6.44 -15.32 11.66
CA ASP A 430 6.98 -16.01 10.48
C ASP A 430 6.35 -17.38 10.33
N LYS A 431 6.24 -18.12 11.44
CA LYS A 431 5.56 -19.43 11.44
C LYS A 431 4.10 -19.30 11.00
N VAL A 432 3.38 -18.32 11.54
CA VAL A 432 1.98 -18.06 11.17
C VAL A 432 1.86 -17.70 9.68
N LEU A 433 2.75 -16.88 9.14
CA LEU A 433 2.77 -16.51 7.72
C LEU A 433 3.03 -17.74 6.84
N GLN A 434 4.04 -18.54 7.15
CA GLN A 434 4.38 -19.74 6.40
C GLN A 434 3.24 -20.77 6.40
N ASP A 435 2.63 -21.02 7.57
CA ASP A 435 1.48 -21.91 7.68
C ASP A 435 0.28 -21.39 6.87
N THR A 436 0.03 -20.08 6.90
CA THR A 436 -1.05 -19.43 6.13
C THR A 436 -0.81 -19.55 4.62
N MET A 437 0.39 -19.24 4.16
CA MET A 437 0.75 -19.35 2.74
C MET A 437 0.66 -20.79 2.24
N LYS A 438 1.12 -21.76 3.03
CA LYS A 438 1.00 -23.19 2.70
C LYS A 438 -0.46 -23.63 2.55
N ASN A 439 -1.34 -23.17 3.45
CA ASN A 439 -2.77 -23.45 3.35
C ASN A 439 -3.40 -22.78 2.12
N ASN A 440 -2.98 -21.56 1.78
CA ASN A 440 -3.45 -20.86 0.58
C ASN A 440 -3.01 -21.58 -0.69
N VAL A 441 -1.76 -22.04 -0.79
CA VAL A 441 -1.27 -22.86 -1.91
C VAL A 441 -2.10 -24.14 -2.06
N LYS A 442 -2.43 -24.81 -0.95
CA LYS A 442 -3.30 -25.99 -0.98
C LYS A 442 -4.68 -25.66 -1.54
N ALA A 443 -5.28 -24.56 -1.07
CA ALA A 443 -6.60 -24.13 -1.54
C ALA A 443 -6.62 -23.71 -3.02
N VAL A 444 -5.54 -23.11 -3.54
CA VAL A 444 -5.39 -22.83 -4.98
C VAL A 444 -5.35 -24.13 -5.78
N LYS A 445 -4.56 -25.13 -5.34
CA LYS A 445 -4.51 -26.44 -6.00
C LYS A 445 -5.85 -27.17 -6.01
N GLU A 446 -6.61 -27.07 -4.90
CA GLU A 446 -7.97 -27.61 -4.83
C GLU A 446 -8.90 -26.92 -5.82
N LEU A 447 -8.85 -25.58 -5.92
CA LEU A 447 -9.61 -24.83 -6.92
C LEU A 447 -9.27 -25.28 -8.35
N GLN A 448 -7.98 -25.43 -8.66
CA GLN A 448 -7.50 -25.89 -9.96
C GLN A 448 -8.04 -27.28 -10.33
N SER A 449 -8.09 -28.20 -9.36
CA SER A 449 -8.62 -29.55 -9.61
C SER A 449 -10.12 -29.61 -9.90
N VAL A 450 -10.87 -28.56 -9.54
CA VAL A 450 -12.30 -28.44 -9.84
C VAL A 450 -12.54 -27.78 -11.20
N LEU A 451 -11.60 -26.93 -11.66
CA LEU A 451 -11.69 -26.20 -12.92
C LEU A 451 -11.11 -26.97 -14.11
N SER A 452 -10.23 -27.94 -13.86
CA SER A 452 -9.68 -28.90 -14.85
C SER A 452 -10.65 -30.05 -15.13
#